data_AF-A0A8T5ECX2-F1
#
_entry.id   AF-A0A8T5ECX2-F1
#
_cell.length_a   1.000
_cell.length_b   1.000
_cell.length_c   1.000
_cell.angle_alpha   90.00
_cell.angle_beta   90.00
_cell.angle_gamma   90.00
#
_symmetry.space_group_name_H-M   'P 1'
#
loop_
_entity.id
_entity.type
_entity.pdbx_description
1 polymer ?
#
loop_
_entity_poly.entity_id
_entity_poly.type
_entity_poly.pdbx_seq_one_letter_code
_entity_poly.pdbx_strand_id
1 'polypeptide(L)'
;PIVGKVIYKKLNKKENKLALCSAIAATGSKDLVGARGHKIEGIETFPIIISDDIEAVSKTNEVTKILDSLKLTQDVNRLETRKVRSGQSRLRGRSKKVGTSVLFVTKDSSNMSKAIGALPGVDVKSVKDLSVLDLAPGSHPIRLTVYSKSAIEEIAKIKSAHIELMVKTQ
;
A
#
# COMPACT_ATOMS: atom_id res chain seq x y z
N PRO A 1 -11.88 33.41 4.80
CA PRO A 1 -10.64 32.60 4.77
C PRO A 1 -9.41 33.52 4.86
N ILE A 2 -8.56 33.33 5.87
CA ILE A 2 -7.34 34.12 6.04
C ILE A 2 -6.18 33.34 5.43
N VAL A 3 -5.37 34.00 4.60
CA VAL A 3 -4.22 33.38 3.93
C VAL A 3 -3.19 32.84 4.95
N GLY A 4 -3.00 33.54 6.07
CA GLY A 4 -2.11 33.15 7.16
C GLY A 4 -2.60 32.00 8.05
N LYS A 5 -3.69 31.31 7.70
CA LYS A 5 -4.18 30.17 8.48
C LYS A 5 -3.20 29.01 8.35
N VAL A 6 -2.69 28.51 9.47
CA VAL A 6 -1.85 27.30 9.51
C VAL A 6 -2.70 26.07 9.14
N ILE A 7 -2.40 25.44 8.00
CA ILE A 7 -3.14 24.29 7.44
C ILE A 7 -2.40 22.95 7.55
N TYR A 8 -1.27 22.90 8.25
CA TYR A 8 -0.49 21.68 8.46
C TYR A 8 -0.37 21.36 9.94
N LYS A 9 -0.11 20.08 10.24
CA LYS A 9 0.25 19.63 11.59
C LYS A 9 1.68 19.09 11.57
N LYS A 10 2.48 19.47 12.56
CA LYS A 10 3.84 18.94 12.74
C LYS A 10 3.75 17.59 13.46
N LEU A 11 4.50 16.61 12.97
CA LEU A 11 4.64 15.29 13.58
C LEU A 11 6.10 15.05 13.97
N ASN A 12 6.32 14.40 15.10
CA ASN A 12 7.65 13.97 15.51
C ASN A 12 8.20 12.91 14.54
N LYS A 13 9.45 13.07 14.12
CA LYS A 13 10.09 12.11 13.19
C LYS A 13 10.20 10.70 13.77
N LYS A 14 10.39 10.58 15.09
CA LYS A 14 10.45 9.28 15.80
C LYS A 14 9.10 8.57 15.77
N GLU A 15 8.03 9.27 16.13
CA GLU A 15 6.65 8.76 16.07
C GLU A 15 6.26 8.34 14.65
N ASN A 16 6.63 9.13 13.64
CA ASN A 16 6.34 8.77 12.25
C ASN A 16 7.01 7.44 11.84
N LYS A 17 8.27 7.24 12.24
CA LYS A 17 8.99 5.98 11.97
C LYS A 17 8.36 4.80 12.70
N LEU A 18 7.95 4.99 13.95
CA LEU A 18 7.26 3.97 14.73
C LEU A 18 5.93 3.57 14.06
N ALA A 19 5.14 4.56 13.65
CA ALA A 19 3.89 4.34 12.94
C ALA A 19 4.09 3.57 11.63
N LEU A 20 5.16 3.87 10.87
CA LEU A 20 5.51 3.13 9.66
C LEU A 20 5.84 1.66 9.97
N CYS A 21 6.66 1.41 11.00
CA CYS A 21 7.01 0.05 11.41
C CYS A 21 5.77 -0.74 11.84
N SER A 22 4.88 -0.13 12.63
CA SER A 22 3.62 -0.75 13.05
C SER A 22 2.71 -1.04 11.85
N ALA A 23 2.64 -0.14 10.87
CA ALA A 23 1.85 -0.34 9.67
C ALA A 23 2.40 -1.48 8.81
N ILE A 24 3.73 -1.60 8.67
CA ILE A 24 4.39 -2.72 7.98
C ILE A 24 4.14 -4.03 8.71
N ALA A 25 4.31 -4.08 10.03
CA ALA A 25 4.07 -5.29 10.81
C ALA A 25 2.63 -5.80 10.64
N ALA A 26 1.67 -4.87 10.57
CA ALA A 26 0.27 -5.20 10.43
C ALA A 26 -0.08 -5.82 9.06
N THR A 27 0.71 -5.61 7.99
CA THR A 27 0.49 -6.26 6.68
C THR A 27 0.76 -7.76 6.70
N GLY A 28 1.50 -8.26 7.69
CA GLY A 28 1.78 -9.69 7.85
C GLY A 28 0.62 -10.49 8.45
N SER A 29 -0.37 -9.85 9.06
CA SER A 29 -1.51 -10.56 9.69
C SER A 29 -2.67 -10.74 8.72
N LYS A 30 -3.01 -12.00 8.42
CA LYS A 30 -4.16 -12.36 7.58
C LYS A 30 -5.49 -11.87 8.15
N ASP A 31 -5.69 -12.01 9.46
CA ASP A 31 -6.93 -11.64 10.14
C ASP A 31 -7.21 -10.15 10.01
N LEU A 32 -6.18 -9.32 10.16
CA LEU A 32 -6.30 -7.87 10.06
C LEU A 32 -6.58 -7.40 8.62
N VAL A 33 -5.96 -8.04 7.61
CA VAL A 33 -6.23 -7.77 6.19
C VAL A 33 -7.69 -8.12 5.84
N GLY A 34 -8.17 -9.28 6.35
CA GLY A 34 -9.55 -9.71 6.16
C GLY A 34 -10.56 -8.79 6.86
N ALA A 35 -10.30 -8.39 8.11
CA ALA A 35 -11.15 -7.50 8.89
C ALA A 35 -11.34 -6.11 8.23
N ARG A 36 -10.36 -5.64 7.46
CA ARG A 36 -10.47 -4.39 6.68
C ARG A 36 -11.42 -4.50 5.49
N GLY A 37 -11.72 -5.71 5.01
CA GLY A 37 -12.60 -5.96 3.88
C GLY A 37 -11.89 -6.15 2.53
N HIS A 38 -10.62 -6.57 2.55
CA HIS A 38 -9.97 -7.10 1.35
C HIS A 38 -10.44 -8.53 1.06
N LYS A 39 -10.58 -8.88 -0.22
CA LYS A 39 -10.86 -10.26 -0.62
C LYS A 39 -9.55 -11.06 -0.67
N ILE A 40 -9.42 -12.04 0.21
CA ILE A 40 -8.19 -12.82 0.42
C ILE A 40 -8.39 -14.32 0.22
N GLU A 41 -9.42 -14.71 -0.51
CA GLU A 41 -9.72 -16.11 -0.79
C GLU A 41 -8.60 -16.75 -1.62
N GLY A 42 -8.05 -17.87 -1.14
CA GLY A 42 -6.99 -18.61 -1.84
C GLY A 42 -5.56 -18.11 -1.61
N ILE A 43 -5.36 -17.10 -0.76
CA ILE A 43 -4.03 -16.62 -0.34
C ILE A 43 -3.70 -17.22 1.04
N GLU A 44 -2.61 -17.98 1.09
CA GLU A 44 -2.18 -18.69 2.30
C GLU A 44 -1.12 -17.91 3.08
N THR A 45 -0.20 -17.24 2.39
CA THR A 45 0.95 -16.57 2.99
C THR A 45 0.79 -15.05 3.01
N PHE A 46 0.97 -14.46 4.18
CA PHE A 46 1.09 -13.02 4.38
C PHE A 46 2.37 -12.73 5.18
N PRO A 47 3.15 -11.69 4.84
CA PRO A 47 3.02 -10.82 3.66
C PRO A 47 3.34 -11.57 2.35
N ILE A 48 2.82 -11.07 1.22
CA ILE A 48 3.11 -11.66 -0.10
C ILE A 48 4.46 -11.13 -0.58
N ILE A 49 5.41 -12.04 -0.81
CA ILE A 49 6.76 -11.71 -1.29
C ILE A 49 6.95 -12.30 -2.67
N ILE A 50 7.45 -11.49 -3.60
CA ILE A 50 7.64 -11.85 -5.01
C ILE A 50 9.06 -11.53 -5.49
N SER A 51 9.44 -12.11 -6.64
CA SER A 51 10.71 -11.83 -7.31
C SER A 51 10.83 -10.36 -7.71
N ASP A 52 12.07 -9.86 -7.81
CA ASP A 52 12.39 -8.51 -8.25
C ASP A 52 12.10 -8.29 -9.74
N ASP A 53 11.83 -9.37 -10.50
CA ASP A 53 11.45 -9.33 -11.92
C ASP A 53 10.21 -8.46 -12.18
N ILE A 54 9.37 -8.26 -11.16
CA ILE A 54 8.20 -7.39 -11.25
C ILE A 54 8.58 -5.93 -11.56
N GLU A 55 9.78 -5.48 -11.19
CA GLU A 55 10.23 -4.10 -11.40
C GLU A 55 10.50 -3.79 -12.88
N ALA A 56 10.69 -4.83 -13.71
CA ALA A 56 10.86 -4.70 -15.16
C ALA A 56 9.53 -4.57 -15.91
N VAL A 57 8.40 -4.90 -15.27
CA VAL A 57 7.08 -4.92 -15.92
C VAL A 57 6.63 -3.51 -16.23
N SER A 58 6.29 -3.28 -17.50
CA SER A 58 5.87 -1.97 -18.02
C SER A 58 4.45 -1.97 -18.61
N LYS A 59 3.91 -3.16 -18.92
CA LYS A 59 2.59 -3.30 -19.56
C LYS A 59 1.54 -3.74 -18.56
N THR A 60 0.37 -3.13 -18.62
CA THR A 60 -0.78 -3.49 -17.76
C THR A 60 -1.20 -4.95 -17.95
N ASN A 61 -1.15 -5.48 -19.17
CA ASN A 61 -1.50 -6.87 -19.47
C ASN A 61 -0.60 -7.89 -18.76
N GLU A 62 0.64 -7.53 -18.44
CA GLU A 62 1.55 -8.37 -17.67
C GLU A 62 1.19 -8.31 -16.19
N VAL A 63 0.85 -7.12 -15.68
CA VAL A 63 0.40 -6.93 -14.29
C VAL A 63 -0.90 -7.68 -14.01
N THR A 64 -1.86 -7.71 -14.94
CA THR A 64 -3.11 -8.47 -14.76
C THR A 64 -2.83 -9.97 -14.63
N LYS A 65 -1.92 -10.52 -15.46
CA LYS A 65 -1.50 -11.93 -15.36
C LYS A 65 -0.82 -12.24 -14.03
N ILE A 66 -0.01 -11.32 -13.52
CA ILE A 66 0.63 -11.45 -12.20
C ILE A 66 -0.43 -11.46 -11.09
N LEU A 67 -1.39 -10.54 -11.14
CA LEU A 67 -2.49 -10.49 -10.17
C LEU A 67 -3.34 -11.77 -10.20
N ASP A 68 -3.59 -12.34 -11.38
CA ASP A 68 -4.32 -13.60 -11.52
C ASP A 68 -3.53 -14.76 -10.91
N SER A 69 -2.23 -14.81 -11.18
CA SER A 69 -1.33 -15.84 -10.63
C SER A 69 -1.25 -15.78 -9.10
N LEU A 70 -1.31 -14.57 -8.54
CA LEU A 70 -1.32 -14.32 -7.09
C LEU A 70 -2.73 -14.40 -6.46
N LYS A 71 -3.78 -14.70 -7.25
CA LYS A 71 -5.19 -14.72 -6.83
C LYS A 71 -5.68 -13.39 -6.23
N LEU A 72 -5.07 -12.28 -6.63
CA LEU A 72 -5.40 -10.92 -6.14
C LEU A 72 -6.46 -10.23 -7.00
N THR A 73 -6.84 -10.80 -8.15
CA THR A 73 -7.81 -10.18 -9.05
C THR A 73 -9.19 -10.02 -8.44
N GLN A 74 -9.58 -10.88 -7.49
CA GLN A 74 -10.83 -10.71 -6.76
C GLN A 74 -10.91 -9.36 -6.02
N ASP A 75 -9.82 -8.92 -5.38
CA ASP A 75 -9.80 -7.65 -4.63
C ASP A 75 -9.75 -6.44 -5.57
N VAL A 76 -9.12 -6.57 -6.74
CA VAL A 76 -9.12 -5.52 -7.77
C VAL A 76 -10.49 -5.37 -8.41
N ASN A 77 -11.13 -6.49 -8.78
CA ASN A 77 -12.46 -6.51 -9.42
C ASN A 77 -13.55 -5.95 -8.49
N ARG A 78 -13.38 -6.09 -7.17
CA ARG A 78 -14.25 -5.43 -6.17
C ARG A 78 -14.34 -3.92 -6.37
N LEU A 79 -13.30 -3.29 -6.91
CA LEU A 79 -13.22 -1.83 -7.11
C LEU A 79 -13.62 -1.36 -8.51
N GLU A 80 -13.93 -2.27 -9.43
CA GLU A 80 -14.43 -1.92 -10.77
C GLU A 80 -15.78 -1.21 -10.70
N THR A 81 -16.65 -1.62 -9.76
CA THR A 81 -17.93 -0.97 -9.52
C THR A 81 -17.74 0.37 -8.81
N ARG A 82 -17.51 1.43 -9.59
CA ARG A 82 -17.29 2.79 -9.07
C ARG A 82 -18.63 3.49 -8.84
N LYS A 83 -18.93 3.82 -7.57
CA LYS A 83 -20.05 4.72 -7.25
C LYS A 83 -19.65 6.18 -7.47
N VAL A 84 -20.53 6.93 -8.13
CA VAL A 84 -20.41 8.37 -8.30
C VAL A 84 -20.66 9.05 -6.94
N ARG A 85 -19.84 10.04 -6.57
CA ARG A 85 -20.07 10.85 -5.38
C ARG A 85 -21.26 11.78 -5.61
N SER A 86 -22.10 11.95 -4.60
CA SER A 86 -23.19 12.92 -4.61
C SER A 86 -22.74 14.29 -4.07
N GLY A 87 -23.55 15.32 -4.34
CA GLY A 87 -23.40 16.67 -3.77
C GLY A 87 -22.20 17.48 -4.30
N GLN A 88 -21.77 18.46 -3.49
CA GLN A 88 -20.75 19.45 -3.85
C GLN A 88 -19.40 18.82 -4.24
N SER A 89 -19.05 17.66 -3.69
CA SER A 89 -17.80 16.96 -4.02
C SER A 89 -17.71 16.67 -5.52
N ARG A 90 -18.84 16.30 -6.14
CA ARG A 90 -18.90 16.03 -7.59
C ARG A 90 -18.64 17.29 -8.41
N LEU A 91 -19.25 18.41 -8.00
CA LEU A 91 -19.08 19.72 -8.66
C LEU A 91 -17.64 20.23 -8.58
N ARG A 92 -16.89 19.86 -7.53
CA ARG A 92 -15.46 20.20 -7.35
C ARG A 92 -14.50 19.21 -8.03
N GLY A 93 -14.96 18.48 -9.04
CA GLY A 93 -14.14 17.54 -9.83
C GLY A 93 -13.86 16.18 -9.17
N ARG A 94 -14.33 15.94 -7.93
CA ARG A 94 -14.16 14.65 -7.23
C ARG A 94 -15.40 13.79 -7.46
N SER A 95 -15.56 13.32 -8.69
CA SER A 95 -16.80 12.67 -9.16
C SER A 95 -16.91 11.18 -8.81
N LYS A 96 -15.81 10.44 -8.73
CA LYS A 96 -15.81 8.99 -8.43
C LYS A 96 -15.22 8.70 -7.05
N LYS A 97 -15.76 7.70 -6.35
CA LYS A 97 -15.13 7.12 -5.15
C LYS A 97 -14.48 5.79 -5.54
N VAL A 98 -13.16 5.72 -5.43
CA VAL A 98 -12.40 4.48 -5.62
C VAL A 98 -11.91 4.01 -4.26
N GLY A 99 -11.98 2.71 -4.00
CA GLY A 99 -11.44 2.10 -2.79
C GLY A 99 -9.93 1.92 -2.88
N THR A 100 -9.36 1.29 -1.86
CA THR A 100 -7.95 0.87 -1.85
C THR A 100 -7.92 -0.65 -2.00
N SER A 101 -7.13 -1.15 -2.96
CA SER A 101 -6.84 -2.57 -3.14
C SER A 101 -5.35 -2.80 -2.86
N VAL A 102 -4.65 -3.48 -3.78
CA VAL A 102 -3.28 -3.93 -3.63
C VAL A 102 -2.30 -2.75 -3.65
N LEU A 103 -1.29 -2.79 -2.80
CA LEU A 103 -0.12 -1.94 -2.86
C LEU A 103 1.09 -2.79 -3.23
N PHE A 104 1.77 -2.47 -4.31
CA PHE A 104 3.08 -3.02 -4.63
C PHE A 104 4.17 -2.14 -4.01
N VAL A 105 5.03 -2.76 -3.21
CA VAL A 105 6.21 -2.11 -2.63
C VAL A 105 7.45 -2.70 -3.28
N THR A 106 8.13 -1.87 -4.07
CA THR A 106 9.33 -2.24 -4.83
C THR A 106 10.50 -1.35 -4.42
N LYS A 107 11.71 -1.71 -4.84
CA LYS A 107 12.86 -0.81 -4.71
C LYS A 107 12.75 0.33 -5.72
N ASP A 108 12.59 -0.04 -6.99
CA ASP A 108 12.33 0.90 -8.08
C ASP A 108 10.89 0.78 -8.57
N SER A 109 10.13 1.87 -8.49
CA SER A 109 8.69 1.90 -8.83
C SER A 109 8.40 2.49 -10.22
N SER A 110 9.42 2.95 -10.94
CA SER A 110 9.26 3.78 -12.13
C SER A 110 8.52 3.07 -13.27
N ASN A 111 8.89 1.84 -13.61
CA ASN A 111 8.25 1.08 -14.69
C ASN A 111 6.84 0.62 -14.29
N MET A 112 6.71 0.03 -13.10
CA MET A 112 5.44 -0.46 -12.57
C MET A 112 4.40 0.63 -12.40
N SER A 113 4.80 1.86 -12.05
CA SER A 113 3.89 3.01 -11.94
C SER A 113 3.18 3.32 -13.26
N LYS A 114 3.84 3.09 -14.41
CA LYS A 114 3.25 3.28 -15.75
C LYS A 114 2.24 2.18 -16.07
N ALA A 115 2.52 0.96 -15.66
CA ALA A 115 1.68 -0.21 -15.94
C ALA A 115 0.36 -0.20 -15.14
N ILE A 116 0.37 0.35 -13.92
CA ILE A 116 -0.73 0.21 -12.96
C ILE A 116 -1.82 1.28 -13.08
N GLY A 117 -1.57 2.39 -13.78
CA GLY A 117 -2.53 3.52 -13.86
C GLY A 117 -3.92 3.17 -14.41
N ALA A 118 -4.07 2.07 -15.14
CA ALA A 118 -5.35 1.58 -15.63
C ALA A 118 -6.18 0.82 -14.56
N LEU A 119 -5.52 0.23 -13.56
CA LEU A 119 -6.16 -0.65 -12.58
C LEU A 119 -6.74 0.15 -11.41
N PRO A 120 -8.01 -0.09 -11.02
CA PRO A 120 -8.63 0.66 -9.93
C PRO A 120 -8.06 0.27 -8.56
N GLY A 121 -7.56 1.28 -7.83
CA GLY A 121 -7.17 1.15 -6.42
C GLY A 121 -5.87 0.38 -6.17
N VAL A 122 -5.19 -0.04 -7.25
CA VAL A 122 -3.85 -0.63 -7.20
C VAL A 122 -2.84 0.50 -7.23
N ASP A 123 -1.90 0.53 -6.29
CA ASP A 123 -0.85 1.53 -6.23
C ASP A 123 0.53 0.87 -6.19
N VAL A 124 1.57 1.64 -6.54
CA VAL A 124 2.98 1.26 -6.43
C VAL A 124 3.73 2.30 -5.63
N LYS A 125 4.59 1.87 -4.72
CA LYS A 125 5.51 2.74 -4.00
C LYS A 125 6.91 2.14 -3.96
N SER A 126 7.90 3.03 -4.06
CA SER A 126 9.27 2.70 -3.72
C SER A 126 9.38 2.55 -2.19
N VAL A 127 10.31 1.74 -1.71
CA VAL A 127 10.58 1.59 -0.26
C VAL A 127 10.95 2.93 0.37
N LYS A 128 11.68 3.77 -0.36
CA LYS A 128 12.15 5.09 0.10
C LYS A 128 11.01 6.09 0.27
N ASP A 129 9.99 6.01 -0.57
CA ASP A 129 8.84 6.92 -0.57
C ASP A 129 7.62 6.34 0.18
N LEU A 130 7.79 5.19 0.85
CA LEU A 130 6.72 4.51 1.55
C LEU A 130 6.27 5.31 2.77
N SER A 131 4.98 5.63 2.82
CA SER A 131 4.40 6.39 3.92
C SER A 131 3.36 5.59 4.70
N VAL A 132 3.08 6.03 5.93
CA VAL A 132 2.01 5.46 6.77
C VAL A 132 0.65 5.55 6.06
N LEU A 133 0.42 6.57 5.25
CA LEU A 133 -0.85 6.76 4.54
C LEU A 133 -1.09 5.71 3.45
N ASP A 134 0.00 5.18 2.88
CA ASP A 134 -0.08 4.15 1.84
C ASP A 134 -0.45 2.79 2.44
N LEU A 135 0.13 2.46 3.61
CA LEU A 135 -0.08 1.20 4.33
C LEU A 135 -1.31 1.20 5.23
N ALA A 136 -1.72 2.37 5.74
CA ALA A 136 -2.87 2.53 6.62
C ALA A 136 -3.84 3.62 6.10
N PRO A 137 -4.50 3.39 4.93
CA PRO A 137 -5.38 4.39 4.36
C PRO A 137 -6.62 4.60 5.23
N GLY A 138 -6.92 5.86 5.56
CA GLY A 138 -8.12 6.23 6.31
C GLY A 138 -8.05 5.93 7.80
N SER A 139 -6.84 5.88 8.39
CA SER A 139 -6.62 5.57 9.81
C SER A 139 -6.98 4.14 10.22
N HIS A 140 -7.32 3.28 9.25
CA HIS A 140 -7.38 1.84 9.47
C HIS A 140 -5.99 1.29 9.19
N PRO A 141 -5.32 0.67 10.18
CA PRO A 141 -4.07 0.01 9.91
C PRO A 141 -4.35 -1.13 8.92
N ILE A 142 -3.35 -1.47 8.11
CA ILE A 142 -3.37 -2.53 7.09
C ILE A 142 -3.85 -2.08 5.71
N ARG A 143 -3.11 -2.52 4.68
CA ARG A 143 -3.51 -2.60 3.28
C ARG A 143 -2.98 -3.92 2.74
N LEU A 144 -3.69 -4.52 1.79
CA LEU A 144 -3.19 -5.70 1.08
C LEU A 144 -1.92 -5.31 0.31
N THR A 145 -0.77 -5.81 0.75
CA THR A 145 0.54 -5.33 0.27
C THR A 145 1.37 -6.50 -0.28
N VAL A 146 2.01 -6.27 -1.42
CA VAL A 146 2.91 -7.21 -2.09
C VAL A 146 4.30 -6.57 -2.12
N TYR A 147 5.30 -7.28 -1.61
CA TYR A 147 6.67 -6.79 -1.52
C TYR A 147 7.58 -7.50 -2.52
N SER A 148 8.46 -6.75 -3.19
CA SER A 148 9.62 -7.36 -3.85
C SER A 148 10.63 -7.85 -2.81
N LYS A 149 11.46 -8.81 -3.20
CA LYS A 149 12.50 -9.35 -2.31
C LYS A 149 13.49 -8.27 -1.90
N SER A 150 13.95 -7.48 -2.86
CA SER A 150 14.82 -6.32 -2.63
C SER A 150 14.17 -5.27 -1.72
N ALA A 151 12.85 -5.07 -1.81
CA ALA A 151 12.13 -4.16 -0.92
C ALA A 151 12.16 -4.62 0.55
N ILE A 152 11.97 -5.91 0.82
CA ILE A 152 12.09 -6.48 2.17
C ILE A 152 13.50 -6.25 2.74
N GLU A 153 14.53 -6.47 1.92
CA GLU A 153 15.93 -6.26 2.33
C GLU A 153 16.23 -4.80 2.67
N GLU A 154 15.63 -3.84 1.95
CA GLU A 154 15.74 -2.42 2.29
C GLU A 154 14.94 -2.04 3.54
N ILE A 155 13.74 -2.62 3.71
CA ILE A 155 12.92 -2.41 4.93
C ILE A 155 13.67 -2.90 6.17
N ALA A 156 14.38 -4.03 6.08
CA ALA A 156 15.18 -4.56 7.18
C ALA A 156 16.29 -3.60 7.64
N LYS A 157 16.76 -2.69 6.76
CA LYS A 157 17.78 -1.68 7.10
C LYS A 157 17.19 -0.46 7.82
N ILE A 158 15.86 -0.34 7.93
CA ILE A 158 15.21 0.78 8.60
C ILE A 158 15.47 0.69 10.11
N LYS A 159 16.40 1.50 10.59
CA LYS A 159 16.72 1.59 12.03
C LYS A 159 15.63 2.36 12.77
N SER A 160 15.01 1.71 13.75
CA SER A 160 14.22 2.36 14.80
C SER A 160 14.78 1.96 16.16
N ALA A 161 14.76 2.90 17.12
CA ALA A 161 15.31 2.67 18.45
C ALA A 161 14.67 1.47 19.19
N HIS A 162 13.40 1.15 18.88
CA HIS A 162 12.70 0.00 19.45
C HIS A 162 13.13 -1.32 18.81
N ILE A 163 13.40 -1.35 17.50
CA ILE A 163 13.91 -2.54 16.81
C ILE A 163 15.31 -2.89 17.32
N GLU A 164 16.16 -1.89 17.54
CA GLU A 164 17.51 -2.07 18.09
C GLU A 164 17.50 -2.59 19.54
N LEU A 165 16.47 -2.26 20.33
CA LEU A 165 16.28 -2.80 21.67
C LEU A 165 15.83 -4.27 21.62
N MET A 166 14.92 -4.65 20.72
CA MET A 166 14.44 -6.05 20.61
C MET A 166 15.53 -7.03 20.14
N VAL A 167 16.47 -6.60 19.29
CA VAL A 167 17.60 -7.42 18.83
C VAL A 167 18.60 -7.73 19.95
N LYS A 168 18.65 -6.89 21.00
CA LYS A 168 19.55 -7.10 22.15
C LYS A 168 18.96 -7.99 23.25
N THR A 169 17.68 -8.36 23.14
CA THR A 169 16.97 -9.12 24.16
C THR A 169 16.70 -10.59 23.76
N GLN A 170 17.31 -11.06 22.67
CA GLN A 170 17.32 -12.47 22.25
C GLN A 170 18.68 -13.10 22.46
#